data_AF-A0A7W4ELG4-F1
#
_entry.id   AF-A0A7W4ELG4-F1
#
_cell.length_a   1.000
_cell.length_b   1.000
_cell.length_c   1.000
_cell.angle_alpha   90.00
_cell.angle_beta   90.00
_cell.angle_gamma   90.00
#
_symmetry.space_group_name_H-M   'P 1'
#
loop_
_entity.id
_entity.type
_entity.pdbx_description
1 polymer ?
#
loop_
_entity_poly.entity_id
_entity_poly.type
_entity_poly.pdbx_seq_one_letter_code
_entity_poly.pdbx_strand_id
1 'polypeptide(L)'
;MSKSYVALDVGEKRIGVALARDDVKIAMAYDTLNVDGGEVQAIAEIIVREKADVLVVGYPRNQAGEPTKQTGFVERFVRQLRDIAPKIVFQDESLTSVKAEEILNARNQPYAKGEVDALAASLILQDYLETH
;
A
#
# COMPACT_ATOMS: atom_id res chain seq x y z
N MET A 1 14.26 -4.96 -18.58
CA MET A 1 14.50 -5.00 -17.12
C MET A 1 13.17 -5.30 -16.46
N SER A 2 13.17 -6.16 -15.43
CA SER A 2 11.97 -6.43 -14.60
C SER A 2 11.61 -5.15 -13.84
N LYS A 3 10.33 -4.80 -13.76
CA LYS A 3 9.87 -3.65 -12.99
C LYS A 3 9.78 -3.99 -11.51
N SER A 4 10.14 -3.04 -10.66
CA SER A 4 9.91 -3.10 -9.21
C SER A 4 8.69 -2.26 -8.83
N TYR A 5 7.89 -2.77 -7.91
CA TYR A 5 6.68 -2.11 -7.42
C TYR A 5 6.78 -1.92 -5.91
N VAL A 6 6.37 -0.75 -5.44
CA VAL A 6 6.05 -0.48 -4.03
C VAL A 6 4.56 -0.21 -3.95
N ALA A 7 3.88 -0.74 -2.95
CA ALA A 7 2.50 -0.36 -2.65
C ALA A 7 2.34 0.26 -1.27
N LEU A 8 1.37 1.16 -1.16
CA LEU A 8 1.00 1.84 0.08
C LEU A 8 -0.49 1.64 0.38
N ASP A 9 -0.78 1.25 1.61
CA ASP A 9 -2.09 1.38 2.25
C ASP A 9 -2.05 2.59 3.18
N VAL A 10 -2.71 3.69 2.81
CA VAL A 10 -2.54 5.00 3.45
C VAL A 10 -3.65 5.25 4.47
N GLY A 11 -3.33 5.00 5.74
CA GLY A 11 -4.18 5.34 6.89
C GLY A 11 -3.76 6.64 7.59
N GLU A 12 -4.64 7.16 8.46
CA GLU A 12 -4.36 8.40 9.23
C GLU A 12 -3.32 8.21 10.33
N LYS A 13 -3.08 6.97 10.78
CA LYS A 13 -2.16 6.65 11.89
C LYS A 13 -0.95 5.86 11.43
N ARG A 14 -1.12 5.03 10.40
CA ARG A 14 -0.11 4.11 9.91
C ARG A 14 -0.26 3.96 8.40
N ILE A 15 0.84 3.64 7.74
CA ILE A 15 0.91 3.36 6.32
C ILE A 15 1.53 1.98 6.15
N GLY A 16 0.74 1.05 5.61
CA GLY A 16 1.24 -0.27 5.23
C GLY A 16 2.09 -0.17 3.96
N VAL A 17 3.19 -0.91 3.90
CA VAL A 17 4.08 -0.94 2.73
C VAL A 17 4.23 -2.38 2.25
N ALA A 18 4.18 -2.58 0.94
CA ALA A 18 4.46 -3.86 0.30
C ALA A 18 5.34 -3.72 -0.94
N LEU A 19 6.02 -4.80 -1.31
CA LEU A 19 6.92 -4.87 -2.46
C LEU A 19 6.55 -6.01 -3.40
N ALA A 20 6.81 -5.82 -4.69
CA ALA A 20 6.75 -6.88 -5.69
C ALA A 20 7.71 -6.62 -6.85
N ARG A 21 7.95 -7.66 -7.65
CA ARG A 21 8.68 -7.57 -8.91
C ARG A 21 7.92 -8.23 -10.04
N ASP A 22 8.06 -7.69 -11.24
CA ASP A 22 7.31 -8.07 -12.44
C ASP A 22 7.54 -9.52 -12.89
N ASP A 23 8.74 -10.06 -12.62
CA ASP A 23 9.15 -11.41 -12.98
C ASP A 23 8.58 -12.49 -12.04
N VAL A 24 8.32 -12.15 -10.79
CA VAL A 24 7.77 -13.08 -9.78
C VAL A 24 6.24 -12.90 -9.65
N LYS A 25 5.75 -11.66 -9.79
CA LYS A 25 4.34 -11.26 -9.58
C LYS A 25 3.74 -11.72 -8.26
N ILE A 26 4.55 -11.75 -7.20
CA ILE A 26 4.11 -12.03 -5.82
C ILE A 26 4.34 -10.76 -5.00
N ALA A 27 3.27 -10.22 -4.44
CA ALA A 27 3.34 -9.12 -3.49
C ALA A 27 3.64 -9.63 -2.08
N MET A 28 4.53 -8.92 -1.38
CA MET A 28 4.93 -9.24 -0.02
C MET A 28 4.78 -8.02 0.87
N ALA A 29 4.15 -8.22 2.03
CA ALA A 29 4.15 -7.24 3.11
C ALA A 29 5.60 -6.91 3.49
N TYR A 30 5.92 -5.62 3.60
CA TYR A 30 7.29 -5.16 3.76
C TYR A 30 7.51 -4.46 5.10
N ASP A 31 6.72 -3.43 5.38
CA ASP A 31 6.88 -2.62 6.59
C ASP A 31 5.58 -1.89 6.93
N THR A 32 5.54 -1.23 8.10
CA THR A 32 4.51 -0.29 8.48
C THR A 32 5.12 0.97 9.05
N LEU A 33 4.78 2.11 8.46
CA LEU A 33 5.24 3.41 8.90
C LEU A 33 4.19 4.05 9.81
N ASN A 34 4.62 4.75 10.86
CA ASN A 34 3.72 5.61 11.62
C ASN A 34 3.55 6.95 10.91
N VAL A 35 2.37 7.56 11.03
CA VAL A 35 2.10 8.92 10.52
C VAL A 35 2.41 9.91 11.64
N ASP A 36 3.66 10.36 11.69
CA ASP A 36 4.20 11.27 12.72
C ASP A 36 4.96 12.47 12.15
N GLY A 37 4.88 12.67 10.82
CA GLY A 37 5.54 13.74 10.08
C GLY A 37 6.79 13.29 9.34
N GLY A 38 7.30 12.08 9.59
CA GLY A 38 8.45 11.50 8.89
C GLY A 38 8.09 10.60 7.71
N GLU A 39 6.81 10.27 7.52
CA GLU A 39 6.38 9.20 6.62
C GLU A 39 6.73 9.43 5.14
N VAL A 40 6.69 10.69 4.67
CA VAL A 40 7.04 11.03 3.28
C VAL A 40 8.51 10.75 2.99
N GLN A 41 9.40 11.10 3.93
CA GLN A 41 10.82 10.84 3.78
C GLN A 41 11.10 9.33 3.84
N ALA A 42 10.48 8.61 4.77
CA ALA A 42 10.63 7.16 4.88
C ALA A 42 10.18 6.44 3.59
N ILE A 43 9.05 6.85 3.00
CA ILE A 43 8.58 6.31 1.71
C ILE A 43 9.56 6.63 0.58
N ALA A 44 10.12 7.85 0.55
CA ALA A 44 11.12 8.24 -0.45
C ALA A 44 12.37 7.35 -0.37
N GLU A 45 12.85 7.07 0.84
CA GLU A 45 13.98 6.18 1.07
C GLU A 45 13.68 4.75 0.61
N ILE A 46 12.46 4.25 0.83
CA ILE A 46 12.01 2.93 0.34
C ILE A 46 11.98 2.90 -1.19
N ILE A 47 11.40 3.92 -1.84
CA ILE A 47 11.33 4.02 -3.31
C ILE A 47 12.73 3.96 -3.92
N VAL A 48 13.68 4.72 -3.36
CA VAL A 48 15.07 4.75 -3.83
C VAL A 48 15.79 3.43 -3.56
N ARG A 49 15.66 2.89 -2.35
CA ARG A 49 16.33 1.63 -1.94
C ARG A 49 15.87 0.46 -2.79
N GLU A 50 14.57 0.33 -2.99
CA GLU A 50 13.96 -0.78 -3.73
C GLU A 50 13.90 -0.53 -5.24
N LYS A 51 14.37 0.65 -5.69
CA LYS A 51 14.37 1.08 -7.09
C LYS A 51 12.99 0.95 -7.73
N ALA A 52 11.97 1.43 -7.02
CA ALA A 52 10.58 1.26 -7.43
C ALA A 52 10.30 2.05 -8.71
N ASP A 53 9.85 1.35 -9.75
CA ASP A 53 9.42 1.95 -11.01
C ASP A 53 7.99 2.47 -10.92
N VAL A 54 7.17 1.83 -10.07
CA VAL A 54 5.75 2.16 -9.88
C VAL A 54 5.40 2.12 -8.40
N LEU A 55 4.79 3.21 -7.93
CA LEU A 55 4.14 3.31 -6.63
C LEU A 55 2.64 3.06 -6.82
N VAL A 56 2.14 1.96 -6.28
CA VAL A 56 0.71 1.62 -6.24
C VAL A 56 0.13 2.13 -4.93
N VAL A 57 -0.97 2.88 -4.97
CA VAL A 57 -1.58 3.43 -3.76
C VAL A 57 -3.02 2.95 -3.67
N GLY A 58 -3.39 2.42 -2.51
CA GLY A 58 -4.78 2.09 -2.19
C GLY A 58 -5.70 3.29 -2.38
N TYR A 59 -6.84 3.07 -3.02
CA TYR A 59 -7.84 4.08 -3.31
C TYR A 59 -9.15 3.69 -2.64
N PRO A 60 -9.43 4.22 -1.43
CA PRO A 60 -10.61 3.84 -0.66
C PRO A 60 -11.89 4.16 -1.43
N ARG A 61 -12.77 3.19 -1.56
CA ARG A 61 -14.10 3.34 -2.17
C ARG A 61 -15.17 2.74 -1.26
N ASN A 62 -16.39 3.25 -1.39
CA ASN A 62 -17.54 2.63 -0.73
C ASN A 62 -18.04 1.41 -1.51
N GLN A 63 -19.05 0.69 -0.99
CA GLN A 63 -19.63 -0.48 -1.67
C GLN A 63 -20.28 -0.18 -3.03
N ALA A 64 -20.57 1.09 -3.32
CA ALA A 64 -21.07 1.56 -4.61
C ALA A 64 -19.93 1.96 -5.58
N GLY A 65 -18.66 1.82 -5.17
CA GLY A 65 -17.48 2.19 -5.95
C GLY A 65 -17.15 3.69 -5.93
N GLU A 66 -17.82 4.48 -5.09
CA GLU A 66 -17.63 5.92 -5.03
C GLU A 66 -16.52 6.31 -4.04
N PRO A 67 -15.79 7.41 -4.31
CA PRO A 67 -14.83 7.98 -3.37
C PRO A 67 -15.44 8.30 -2.00
N THR A 68 -14.65 8.12 -0.95
CA THR A 68 -14.99 8.43 0.44
C THR A 68 -14.26 9.69 0.92
N LYS A 69 -14.51 10.12 2.16
CA LYS A 69 -13.73 11.19 2.80
C LYS A 69 -12.24 10.83 2.92
N GLN A 70 -11.92 9.55 3.13
CA GLN A 70 -10.56 9.04 3.22
C GLN A 70 -9.83 9.15 1.87
N THR A 71 -10.54 9.00 0.76
CA THR A 71 -9.97 9.18 -0.58
C THR A 71 -9.36 10.58 -0.75
N GLY A 72 -10.03 11.62 -0.26
CA GLY A 72 -9.49 12.98 -0.30
C GLY A 72 -8.22 13.13 0.55
N PHE A 73 -8.07 12.38 1.64
CA PHE A 73 -6.84 12.32 2.43
C PHE A 73 -5.71 11.65 1.64
N VAL A 74 -5.97 10.48 1.06
CA VAL A 74 -5.00 9.75 0.23
C VAL A 74 -4.52 10.62 -0.94
N GLU A 75 -5.43 11.28 -1.66
CA GLU A 75 -5.05 12.16 -2.78
C GLU A 75 -4.19 13.36 -2.36
N ARG A 76 -4.45 13.93 -1.16
CA ARG A 76 -3.59 14.99 -0.60
C ARG A 76 -2.22 14.44 -0.21
N PHE A 77 -2.17 13.25 0.38
CA PHE A 77 -0.93 12.59 0.75
C PHE A 77 -0.07 12.28 -0.48
N VAL A 78 -0.65 11.62 -1.48
CA VAL A 78 0.03 11.23 -2.73
C VAL A 78 0.60 12.41 -3.51
N ARG A 79 -0.03 13.59 -3.42
CA ARG A 79 0.52 14.82 -4.02
C ARG A 79 1.93 15.14 -3.52
N GLN A 80 2.26 14.80 -2.28
CA GLN A 80 3.59 15.03 -1.69
C GLN A 80 4.65 14.06 -2.24
N LEU A 81 4.23 12.94 -2.85
CA LEU A 81 5.11 11.91 -3.40
C LEU A 81 5.32 12.04 -4.92
N ARG A 82 4.62 12.97 -5.59
CA ARG A 82 4.63 13.10 -7.06
C ARG A 82 6.02 13.41 -7.65
N ASP A 83 6.82 14.17 -6.92
CA ASP A 83 8.18 14.54 -7.38
C ASP A 83 9.23 13.50 -6.96
N ILE A 84 8.82 12.45 -6.22
CA ILE A 84 9.68 11.42 -5.65
C ILE A 84 9.50 10.10 -6.39
N ALA A 85 8.26 9.67 -6.61
CA ALA A 85 7.94 8.42 -7.26
C ALA A 85 7.96 8.55 -8.79
N PRO A 86 8.65 7.66 -9.53
CA PRO A 86 8.71 7.74 -11.00
C PRO A 86 7.34 7.63 -11.69
N LYS A 87 6.44 6.82 -11.14
CA LYS A 87 5.06 6.66 -11.57
C LYS A 87 4.19 6.34 -10.37
N ILE A 88 3.04 6.99 -10.27
CA ILE A 88 2.04 6.69 -9.24
C ILE A 88 0.76 6.21 -9.91
N VAL A 89 0.20 5.11 -9.41
CA VAL A 89 -1.09 4.55 -9.86
C VAL A 89 -1.96 4.27 -8.64
N PHE A 90 -3.27 4.30 -8.85
CA PHE A 90 -4.25 4.00 -7.81
C PHE A 90 -4.85 2.62 -8.07
N GLN A 91 -5.02 1.83 -7.01
CA GLN A 91 -5.70 0.54 -7.04
C GLN A 91 -6.84 0.53 -6.03
N ASP A 92 -7.96 -0.11 -6.37
CA ASP A 92 -9.08 -0.23 -5.45
C ASP A 92 -8.65 -0.97 -4.17
N GLU A 93 -8.97 -0.39 -3.02
CA GLU A 93 -8.59 -0.90 -1.70
C GLU A 93 -9.74 -1.63 -0.99
N SER A 94 -10.92 -1.70 -1.63
CA SER A 94 -12.13 -2.20 -1.00
C SER A 94 -11.94 -3.60 -0.39
N LEU A 95 -12.24 -3.72 0.91
CA LEU A 95 -12.21 -4.96 1.71
C LEU A 95 -10.82 -5.55 1.98
N THR A 96 -9.73 -4.87 1.63
CA THR A 96 -8.36 -5.42 1.83
C THR A 96 -8.01 -5.54 3.32
N SER A 97 -8.32 -4.54 4.15
CA SER A 97 -8.05 -4.61 5.60
C SER A 97 -8.87 -5.69 6.30
N VAL A 98 -10.13 -5.90 5.88
CA VAL A 98 -10.99 -6.97 6.43
C VAL A 98 -10.38 -8.34 6.09
N LYS A 99 -10.00 -8.56 4.83
CA LYS A 99 -9.31 -9.78 4.40
C LYS A 99 -7.98 -9.98 5.14
N ALA A 100 -7.22 -8.90 5.35
CA ALA A 100 -5.96 -8.97 6.10
C ALA A 100 -6.19 -9.40 7.55
N GLU A 101 -7.19 -8.84 8.24
CA GLU A 101 -7.57 -9.27 9.59
C GLU A 101 -8.04 -10.73 9.60
N GLU A 102 -8.88 -11.17 8.66
CA GLU A 102 -9.32 -12.56 8.55
C GLU A 102 -8.13 -13.53 8.41
N ILE A 103 -7.18 -13.22 7.54
CA ILE A 103 -5.96 -14.02 7.32
C ILE A 103 -5.12 -14.12 8.61
N LEU A 104 -4.93 -12.99 9.30
CA LEU A 104 -4.11 -12.96 10.53
C LEU A 104 -4.81 -13.68 11.68
N ASN A 105 -6.12 -13.50 11.85
CA ASN A 105 -6.91 -14.22 12.85
C ASN A 105 -6.87 -15.74 12.63
N ALA A 106 -6.91 -16.20 11.38
CA ALA A 106 -6.83 -17.63 11.06
C ALA A 106 -5.51 -18.30 11.49
N ARG A 107 -4.44 -17.52 11.71
CA ARG A 107 -3.15 -18.04 12.22
C ARG A 107 -3.21 -18.47 13.69
N ASN A 108 -4.27 -18.09 14.42
CA ASN A 108 -4.41 -18.33 15.86
C ASN A 108 -3.19 -17.84 16.68
N GLN A 109 -2.58 -16.74 16.24
CA GLN A 109 -1.43 -16.10 16.88
C GLN A 109 -1.73 -14.61 17.10
N PRO A 110 -1.23 -13.99 18.19
CA PRO A 110 -1.33 -12.55 18.36
C PRO A 110 -0.59 -11.82 17.24
N TYR A 111 -1.19 -10.74 16.74
CA TYR A 111 -0.58 -9.87 15.74
C TYR A 111 -0.75 -8.40 16.14
N ALA A 112 0.17 -7.56 15.70
CA ALA A 112 0.09 -6.12 15.86
C ALA A 112 -0.79 -5.50 14.77
N LYS A 113 -1.40 -4.34 15.04
CA LYS A 113 -2.20 -3.64 14.03
C LYS A 113 -1.39 -3.28 12.78
N GLY A 114 -0.09 -3.00 12.92
CA GLY A 114 0.77 -2.74 11.76
C GLY A 114 0.86 -3.93 10.81
N GLU A 115 0.81 -5.16 11.32
CA GLU A 115 0.81 -6.35 10.45
C GLU A 115 -0.45 -6.40 9.56
N VAL A 116 -1.58 -5.89 10.04
CA VAL A 116 -2.80 -5.75 9.22
C VAL A 116 -2.56 -4.77 8.09
N ASP A 117 -2.00 -3.59 8.39
CA ASP A 117 -1.79 -2.54 7.39
C ASP A 117 -0.76 -2.99 6.32
N ALA A 118 0.36 -3.61 6.73
CA ALA A 118 1.35 -4.15 5.79
C ALA A 118 0.78 -5.28 4.92
N LEU A 119 -0.05 -6.16 5.50
CA LEU A 119 -0.73 -7.21 4.76
C LEU A 119 -1.76 -6.64 3.79
N ALA A 120 -2.54 -5.64 4.20
CA ALA A 120 -3.47 -4.93 3.33
C ALA A 120 -2.75 -4.29 2.13
N ALA A 121 -1.61 -3.61 2.34
CA ALA A 121 -0.78 -3.09 1.26
C ALA A 121 -0.33 -4.19 0.27
N SER A 122 -0.01 -5.39 0.76
CA SER A 122 0.35 -6.51 -0.12
C SER A 122 -0.83 -7.04 -0.92
N LEU A 123 -2.05 -7.04 -0.36
CA LEU A 123 -3.27 -7.45 -1.06
C LEU A 123 -3.63 -6.45 -2.16
N ILE A 124 -3.49 -5.14 -1.89
CA ILE A 124 -3.66 -4.07 -2.89
C ILE A 124 -2.67 -4.28 -4.06
N LEU A 125 -1.40 -4.52 -3.74
CA LEU A 125 -0.38 -4.73 -4.76
C LEU A 125 -0.64 -5.99 -5.58
N GLN A 126 -1.03 -7.08 -4.91
CA GLN A 126 -1.33 -8.34 -5.59
C GLN A 126 -2.48 -8.15 -6.59
N ASP A 127 -3.56 -7.48 -6.17
CA ASP A 127 -4.71 -7.19 -7.03
C ASP A 127 -4.33 -6.33 -8.25
N TYR A 128 -3.46 -5.33 -8.06
CA TYR A 128 -2.92 -4.55 -9.17
C TYR A 128 -2.13 -5.40 -10.17
N LEU A 129 -1.27 -6.32 -9.70
CA LEU A 129 -0.44 -7.19 -10.55
C LEU A 129 -1.23 -8.27 -11.30
N GLU A 130 -2.40 -8.65 -10.78
CA GLU A 130 -3.30 -9.63 -11.39
C GLU A 130 -4.21 -8.99 -12.45
N THR A 131 -4.51 -7.71 -12.29
CA THR A 131 -5.38 -6.96 -13.21
C THR A 131 -4.65 -6.24 -14.34
N HIS A 132 -3.30 -6.24 -14.33
CA HIS A 132 -2.44 -5.52 -15.29
C HIS A 132 -1.24 -6.36 -15.79
#